data_AF-A0A972JRC5-F1
#
_entry.id   AF-A0A972JRC5-F1
#
_cell.length_a   1.000
_cell.length_b   1.000
_cell.length_c   1.000
_cell.angle_alpha   90.00
_cell.angle_beta   90.00
_cell.angle_gamma   90.00
#
_symmetry.space_group_name_H-M   'P 1'
#
loop_
_entity.id
_entity.type
_entity.pdbx_description
1 polymer ?
#
loop_
_entity_poly.entity_id
_entity_poly.type
_entity_poly.pdbx_seq_one_letter_code
_entity_poly.pdbx_strand_id
1 'polypeptide(L)'
;MTEQTMPTTTSSDQSKVMEEEQLFCSLTGKPVSREEAYWAPPFITARDLVVVIFRTITQSPGALGQLLFAAPVNVPYAPDAREQLASRRSSEQIKLLLGLLLIVALIAVPIILLSMG
;
A
#
# COMPACT_ATOMS: atom_id res chain seq x y z
N MET A 1 -68.75 -17.86 14.65
CA MET A 1 -68.40 -16.43 14.60
C MET A 1 -67.63 -16.15 15.88
N THR A 2 -66.31 -16.11 15.89
CA THR A 2 -65.43 -15.18 15.16
C THR A 2 -64.11 -15.84 14.72
N GLU A 3 -63.66 -15.47 13.51
CA GLU A 3 -62.33 -15.71 12.97
C GLU A 3 -61.25 -14.94 13.74
N GLN A 4 -60.08 -15.54 13.92
CA GLN A 4 -58.82 -14.79 14.01
C GLN A 4 -57.77 -15.46 13.12
N THR A 5 -57.35 -14.66 12.15
CA THR A 5 -56.45 -14.95 11.05
C THR A 5 -55.04 -14.48 11.41
N MET A 6 -54.07 -15.42 11.43
CA MET A 6 -52.62 -15.30 11.10
C MET A 6 -51.75 -14.24 11.86
N PRO A 7 -50.39 -14.40 11.97
CA PRO A 7 -49.51 -14.96 10.95
C PRO A 7 -48.39 -15.91 11.38
N THR A 8 -48.05 -16.76 10.41
CA THR A 8 -46.78 -17.42 10.15
C THR A 8 -45.58 -16.62 10.63
N THR A 9 -44.90 -17.10 11.68
CA THR A 9 -43.53 -16.66 11.96
C THR A 9 -42.60 -17.47 11.07
N THR A 10 -42.19 -16.83 9.97
CA THR A 10 -41.10 -17.28 9.10
C THR A 10 -39.88 -17.59 9.96
N SER A 11 -39.43 -18.84 9.90
CA SER A 11 -38.14 -19.30 10.39
C SER A 11 -37.03 -18.63 9.57
N SER A 12 -36.68 -17.40 9.93
CA SER A 12 -35.42 -16.76 9.53
C SER A 12 -34.31 -17.29 10.44
N ASP A 13 -34.00 -18.58 10.30
CA ASP A 13 -32.82 -19.22 10.86
C ASP A 13 -31.86 -19.50 9.71
N GLN A 14 -30.58 -19.19 9.89
CA GLN A 14 -29.50 -19.17 8.88
C GLN A 14 -29.47 -18.02 7.86
N SER A 15 -29.34 -16.80 8.37
CA SER A 15 -28.39 -15.86 7.75
C SER A 15 -27.53 -15.24 8.85
N LYS A 16 -26.94 -16.12 9.66
CA LYS A 16 -25.70 -15.81 10.36
C LYS A 16 -24.59 -15.97 9.34
N VAL A 17 -24.54 -15.05 8.37
CA VAL A 17 -23.33 -14.76 7.62
C VAL A 17 -22.31 -14.43 8.70
N MET A 18 -21.38 -15.35 8.94
CA MET A 18 -20.11 -14.97 9.52
C MET A 18 -19.63 -13.80 8.68
N GLU A 19 -19.67 -12.60 9.24
CA GLU A 19 -18.89 -11.47 8.73
C GLU A 19 -17.42 -11.84 8.92
N GLU A 20 -16.94 -12.76 8.08
CA GLU A 20 -15.53 -12.83 7.75
C GLU A 20 -15.21 -11.45 7.19
N GLU A 21 -14.51 -10.66 8.01
CA GLU A 21 -14.11 -9.29 7.71
C GLU A 21 -13.44 -9.27 6.33
N GLN A 22 -14.22 -8.90 5.31
CA GLN A 22 -13.85 -9.11 3.93
C GLN A 22 -12.67 -8.19 3.59
N LEU A 23 -11.51 -8.79 3.30
CA LEU A 23 -10.31 -8.02 2.96
C LEU A 23 -10.38 -7.53 1.52
N PHE A 24 -9.66 -6.45 1.24
CA PHE A 24 -9.54 -5.91 -0.10
C PHE A 24 -8.08 -5.88 -0.52
N CYS A 25 -7.81 -6.32 -1.75
CA CYS A 25 -6.49 -6.26 -2.36
C CYS A 25 -5.99 -4.81 -2.39
N SER A 26 -4.83 -4.56 -1.79
CA SER A 26 -4.25 -3.22 -1.68
C SER A 26 -3.78 -2.64 -3.01
N LEU A 27 -3.68 -3.46 -4.07
CA LEU A 27 -3.33 -2.99 -5.42
C LEU A 27 -4.54 -2.72 -6.31
N THR A 28 -5.55 -3.59 -6.25
CA THR A 28 -6.65 -3.61 -7.22
C THR A 28 -8.01 -3.29 -6.62
N GLY A 29 -8.13 -3.27 -5.29
CA GLY A 29 -9.40 -3.09 -4.58
C GLY A 29 -10.37 -4.27 -4.68
N LYS A 30 -9.98 -5.39 -5.32
CA LYS A 30 -10.81 -6.60 -5.40
C LYS A 30 -10.96 -7.23 -4.01
N PRO A 31 -12.14 -7.78 -3.66
CA PRO A 31 -12.30 -8.55 -2.44
C PRO A 31 -11.39 -9.79 -2.48
N VAL A 32 -10.78 -10.13 -1.34
CA VAL A 32 -9.97 -11.33 -1.15
C VAL A 32 -10.30 -11.95 0.21
N SER A 33 -10.40 -13.27 0.28
CA SER A 33 -10.53 -13.96 1.57
C SER A 33 -9.19 -13.89 2.33
N ARG A 34 -9.25 -14.02 3.66
CA ARG A 34 -8.03 -13.95 4.50
C ARG A 34 -7.09 -15.12 4.22
N GLU A 35 -7.64 -16.27 3.88
CA GLU A 35 -6.96 -17.53 3.63
C GLU A 35 -6.22 -17.50 2.28
N GLU A 36 -6.78 -16.81 1.28
CA GLU A 36 -6.19 -16.67 -0.04
C GLU A 36 -5.29 -15.44 -0.18
N ALA A 37 -5.36 -14.50 0.77
CA ALA A 37 -4.60 -13.26 0.72
C ALA A 37 -3.09 -13.51 0.68
N TYR A 38 -2.44 -12.96 -0.33
CA TYR A 38 -0.98 -12.86 -0.38
C TYR A 38 -0.52 -11.65 0.43
N TRP A 39 0.13 -11.90 1.57
CA TRP A 39 0.63 -10.87 2.47
C TRP A 39 2.03 -10.42 2.05
N ALA A 40 2.16 -9.16 1.66
CA ALA A 40 3.43 -8.59 1.26
C ALA A 40 3.53 -7.11 1.66
N PRO A 41 4.74 -6.52 1.63
CA PRO A 41 4.89 -5.10 1.93
C PRO A 41 4.04 -4.23 1.01
N PRO A 42 3.52 -3.10 1.51
CA PRO A 42 2.73 -2.17 0.71
C PRO A 42 3.52 -1.67 -0.50
N PHE A 43 2.81 -1.35 -1.56
CA PHE A 43 3.38 -0.73 -2.75
C PHE A 43 3.57 0.75 -2.49
N ILE A 44 4.82 1.20 -2.45
CA ILE A 44 5.22 2.59 -2.22
C ILE A 44 5.80 3.13 -3.52
N THR A 45 5.29 4.27 -4.01
CA THR A 45 5.84 4.91 -5.20
C THR A 45 7.00 5.84 -4.86
N ALA A 46 7.79 6.22 -5.87
CA ALA A 46 8.84 7.22 -5.72
C ALA A 46 8.29 8.55 -5.17
N ARG A 47 7.09 8.95 -5.62
CA ARG A 47 6.41 10.15 -5.16
C ARG A 47 6.02 10.05 -3.69
N ASP A 48 5.45 8.92 -3.27
CA ASP A 48 5.07 8.71 -1.88
C ASP A 48 6.28 8.84 -0.96
N LEU A 49 7.39 8.21 -1.34
CA LEU A 49 8.64 8.29 -0.57
C LEU A 49 9.11 9.74 -0.41
N VAL A 50 9.15 10.51 -1.50
CA VAL A 50 9.54 11.92 -1.48
C VAL A 50 8.61 12.74 -0.59
N VAL A 51 7.29 12.64 -0.79
CA VAL A 51 6.30 13.39 -0.02
C VAL A 51 6.41 13.08 1.47
N VAL A 52 6.52 11.80 1.83
CA VAL A 52 6.60 11.40 3.24
C VAL A 52 7.91 11.89 3.85
N ILE A 53 9.06 11.76 3.17
CA ILE A 53 10.35 12.29 3.66
C ILE A 53 10.27 13.79 3.90
N PHE A 54 9.79 14.58 2.93
CA PHE A 54 9.68 16.04 3.09
C PHE A 54 8.71 16.42 4.22
N ARG A 55 7.59 15.72 4.32
CA ARG A 55 6.63 15.93 5.40
C ARG A 55 7.22 15.60 6.77
N THR A 56 7.96 14.50 6.88
CA THR A 56 8.60 14.10 8.14
C THR A 56 9.72 15.04 8.54
N ILE A 57 10.56 15.50 7.61
CA ILE A 57 11.59 16.49 7.91
C ILE A 57 10.98 17.81 8.44
N THR A 58 9.86 18.23 7.85
CA THR A 58 9.22 19.52 8.20
C THR A 58 8.35 19.45 9.46
N GLN A 59 7.68 18.32 9.71
CA GLN A 59 6.73 18.17 10.84
C GLN A 59 7.33 17.44 12.04
N SER A 60 8.24 16.49 11.83
CA SER A 60 8.75 15.59 12.87
C SER A 60 10.15 15.05 12.53
N PRO A 61 11.18 15.91 12.44
CA PRO A 61 12.50 15.51 11.94
C PRO A 61 13.15 14.37 12.75
N GLY A 62 12.88 14.29 14.06
CA GLY A 62 13.36 13.21 14.92
C GLY A 62 12.78 11.83 14.60
N ALA A 63 11.68 11.75 13.85
CA ALA A 63 11.06 10.50 13.41
C ALA A 63 11.62 9.97 12.07
N LEU A 64 12.50 10.71 11.40
CA LEU A 64 13.00 10.34 10.07
C LEU A 64 13.76 9.01 10.07
N GLY A 65 14.60 8.77 11.08
CA GLY A 65 15.31 7.50 11.22
C GLY A 65 14.34 6.32 11.36
N GLN A 66 13.32 6.46 12.21
CA GLN A 66 12.29 5.44 12.36
C GLN A 66 11.54 5.22 11.04
N LEU A 67 11.17 6.28 10.32
CA LEU A 67 10.48 6.15 9.03
C LEU A 67 11.31 5.37 8.00
N LEU A 68 12.61 5.68 7.88
CA LEU A 68 13.48 5.11 6.84
C LEU A 68 13.88 3.66 7.13
N PHE A 69 13.93 3.27 8.40
CA PHE A 69 14.42 1.95 8.82
C PHE A 69 13.34 1.04 9.42
N ALA A 70 12.11 1.53 9.62
CA ALA A 70 11.00 0.69 10.07
C ALA A 70 10.64 -0.36 9.02
N ALA A 71 10.43 -1.59 9.47
CA ALA A 71 9.82 -2.62 8.65
C ALA A 71 8.36 -2.24 8.37
N PRO A 72 7.92 -2.20 7.11
CA PRO A 72 6.54 -1.90 6.78
C PRO A 72 5.62 -3.06 7.14
N VAL A 73 4.41 -2.75 7.60
CA VAL A 73 3.38 -3.76 7.91
C VAL A 73 2.85 -4.35 6.61
N ASN A 74 2.83 -5.68 6.49
CA ASN A 74 2.32 -6.35 5.30
C ASN A 74 0.82 -6.10 5.11
N VAL A 75 0.41 -5.98 3.85
CA VAL A 75 -0.98 -5.73 3.45
C VAL A 75 -1.48 -6.85 2.52
N PRO A 76 -2.80 -7.09 2.46
CA PRO A 76 -3.34 -8.17 1.66
C PRO A 76 -3.34 -7.81 0.17
N TYR A 77 -2.89 -8.75 -0.66
CA TYR A 77 -3.00 -8.72 -2.12
C TYR A 77 -3.74 -9.96 -2.63
N ALA A 78 -4.45 -9.82 -3.73
CA ALA A 78 -5.00 -10.97 -4.44
C ALA A 78 -3.86 -11.80 -5.07
N PRO A 79 -3.98 -13.14 -5.14
CA PRO A 79 -2.93 -14.01 -5.69
C PRO A 79 -2.54 -13.68 -7.15
N ASP A 80 -3.53 -13.28 -7.96
CA ASP A 80 -3.38 -12.86 -9.36
C ASP A 80 -2.62 -11.54 -9.50
N ALA A 81 -2.57 -10.71 -8.45
CA ALA A 81 -1.92 -9.41 -8.47
C ALA A 81 -0.40 -9.47 -8.28
N ARG A 82 0.19 -10.65 -8.02
CA ARG A 82 1.63 -10.81 -7.71
C ARG A 82 2.54 -10.32 -8.83
N GLU A 83 2.29 -10.75 -10.07
CA GLU A 83 3.10 -10.33 -11.22
C GLU A 83 2.95 -8.83 -11.49
N GLN A 84 1.73 -8.31 -11.37
CA GLN A 84 1.46 -6.89 -11.53
C GLN A 84 2.20 -6.06 -10.46
N LEU A 85 2.22 -6.53 -9.22
CA LEU A 85 2.96 -5.89 -8.12
C LEU A 85 4.46 -5.88 -8.39
N ALA A 86 5.04 -6.99 -8.85
CA ALA A 86 6.45 -7.09 -9.19
C ALA A 86 6.84 -6.12 -10.32
N SER A 87 6.04 -6.09 -11.40
CA SER A 87 6.24 -5.20 -12.54
C SER A 87 6.13 -3.71 -12.16
N ARG A 88 5.15 -3.36 -11.33
CA ARG A 88 5.03 -1.97 -10.84
C ARG A 88 6.19 -1.59 -9.94
N ARG A 89 6.65 -2.49 -9.05
CA ARG A 89 7.82 -2.25 -8.17
C ARG A 89 9.09 -2.01 -8.96
N SER A 90 9.40 -2.81 -9.98
CA SER A 90 10.59 -2.60 -10.80
C SER A 90 10.52 -1.24 -11.52
N SER A 91 9.35 -0.85 -12.01
CA SER A 91 9.16 0.47 -12.64
C SER A 91 9.41 1.63 -11.68
N GLU A 92 8.93 1.54 -10.43
CA GLU A 92 9.18 2.56 -9.40
C GLU A 92 10.64 2.58 -8.95
N GLN A 93 11.30 1.41 -8.88
CA GLN A 93 12.73 1.32 -8.57
C GLN A 93 13.59 2.01 -9.64
N ILE A 94 13.27 1.83 -10.92
CA ILE A 94 13.97 2.53 -12.01
C ILE A 94 13.77 4.04 -11.89
N LYS A 95 12.56 4.51 -11.55
CA LYS A 95 12.29 5.94 -11.33
C LYS A 95 13.13 6.49 -10.17
N LEU A 96 13.20 5.75 -9.05
CA LEU A 96 14.03 6.13 -7.90
C LEU A 96 15.51 6.19 -8.26
N LEU A 97 16.02 5.18 -8.98
CA LEU A 97 17.40 5.14 -9.42
C LEU A 97 17.74 6.32 -10.33
N LEU A 98 16.90 6.59 -11.33
CA LEU A 98 17.11 7.69 -12.26
C LEU A 98 17.04 9.05 -11.57
N GLY A 99 16.08 9.22 -10.65
CA GLY A 99 15.97 10.43 -9.84
C GLY A 99 17.20 10.65 -8.97
N LEU A 100 17.72 9.60 -8.33
CA LEU A 100 18.94 9.66 -7.53
C LEU A 100 20.16 10.02 -8.38
N LEU A 101 20.33 9.39 -9.55
CA LEU A 101 21.41 9.69 -10.48
C LEU A 101 21.38 11.15 -10.94
N LEU A 102 20.18 11.69 -11.21
CA LEU A 102 20.02 13.09 -11.58
C LEU A 102 20.44 14.03 -10.44
N ILE A 103 20.05 13.74 -9.20
CA ILE A 103 20.47 14.53 -8.03
C ILE A 103 22.00 14.50 -7.88
N VAL A 104 22.61 13.32 -7.98
CA VAL A 104 24.08 13.17 -7.90
C VAL A 104 24.77 13.96 -9.01
N ALA A 105 24.28 13.87 -10.26
CA ALA A 105 24.85 14.62 -11.38
C ALA A 105 24.76 16.14 -11.16
N LEU A 106 23.62 16.64 -10.69
CA LEU A 106 23.42 18.06 -10.39
C LEU A 106 24.36 18.58 -9.29
N ILE A 107 24.79 17.74 -8.35
CA ILE A 107 25.69 18.12 -7.27
C ILE A 107 27.16 17.93 -7.69
N ALA A 108 27.52 16.78 -8.26
CA ALA A 108 28.89 16.42 -8.55
C ALA A 108 29.49 17.22 -9.72
N VAL A 109 28.73 17.45 -10.79
CA VAL A 109 29.20 18.19 -11.98
C VAL A 109 29.69 19.61 -11.63
N PRO A 110 28.91 20.47 -10.94
CA PRO A 110 29.40 21.81 -10.61
C PRO A 110 30.60 21.78 -9.66
N ILE A 111 30.67 20.82 -8.72
CA ILE A 111 31.83 20.67 -7.83
C ILE A 111 33.09 20.38 -8.65
N ILE A 112 33.01 19.45 -9.61
CA ILE A 112 34.14 19.09 -10.47
C ILE A 112 34.56 20.31 -11.31
N LEU A 113 33.59 20.99 -11.94
CA LEU A 113 33.87 22.18 -12.74
C LEU A 113 34.53 23.30 -11.92
N LEU A 114 34.06 23.54 -10.70
CA LEU A 114 34.66 24.53 -9.79
C LEU A 114 36.03 24.10 -9.25
N SER A 115 36.31 22.81 -9.17
CA SER A 115 37.62 22.31 -8.72
C SER A 115 38.70 22.34 -9.81
N MET A 116 38.29 22.37 -11.07
CA MET A 116 39.18 22.36 -12.24
C MET A 116 39.40 23.77 -12.85
N GLY A 117 38.66 24.78 -12.38
CA GLY A 117 38.84 26.19 -12.75
C GLY A 117 39.65 26.94 -11.71
#